data_AF-A0A2E7K237-F1
#
_entry.id   AF-A0A2E7K237-F1
#
_cell.length_a   1.000
_cell.length_b   1.000
_cell.length_c   1.000
_cell.angle_alpha   90.00
_cell.angle_beta   90.00
_cell.angle_gamma   90.00
#
_symmetry.space_group_name_H-M   'P 1'
#
loop_
_entity.id
_entity.type
_entity.pdbx_description
1 polymer ?
#
loop_
_entity_poly.entity_id
_entity_poly.type
_entity_poly.pdbx_seq_one_letter_code
_entity_poly.pdbx_strand_id
1 'polypeptide(L)'
;MFGKKPPGENPFGNQPNPSQPENQPTQQSPEPSQQAQHPPAQDSDPAQQSPQQPQQSQQNTGGEQLPAVAPQHQQQQQNAVQATPQGGQQSGLVEASQQSGLKQPSGKIENKVLKYLDSNLNTPDFQKAKKELVAQLVDKINFNTLQTLPEENRKQKVREAAHEILSSISAALNAHQLRLLEEQAIDEILGFGPIEPLLQDNDISDIMINTAKRIYIEKQGKLYLTDITFLDERHLLGVIQRIVSRVGRRVDEANPMVDARMPDGSRFNAIIPPLSLDGSLVSIRKFKRNKMPLSAYVEYQSMSEQMYRFLELCSNVRLNVIVSGGTGSGKTTLLNALSGHIDEGERVITIEDAAELQLHQPHVLRLETRPPSLEGRGEITQRQLVKNALRMRPDRIILGEIRGDEVIDVLSAMNTGHDGSMATIHSNNPRDCLSRIENLVGMSSVNLPIASLRYQIASALQVIVQLERMRDGRRRITHIEEIVGLESGVISTQTLFGYRATGLDENGELQGEFICHGIRPKMLERAKYFGKEKDVLECLNMSM
;
A
#
# COMPACT_ATOMS: atom_id res chain seq x y z
N MET A 1 6.82 -30.29 49.82
CA MET A 1 5.46 -30.31 50.39
C MET A 1 4.53 -29.77 49.31
N PHE A 2 3.57 -30.45 48.69
CA PHE A 2 3.04 -31.82 48.56
C PHE A 2 2.82 -31.97 47.03
N GLY A 3 3.17 -33.01 46.28
CA GLY A 3 2.96 -34.45 46.46
C GLY A 3 2.14 -34.97 45.26
N LYS A 4 2.79 -35.19 44.09
CA LYS A 4 2.20 -35.79 42.87
C LYS A 4 1.88 -37.28 43.10
N LYS A 5 0.80 -37.79 42.47
CA LYS A 5 0.56 -39.23 42.22
C LYS A 5 0.34 -39.50 40.71
N PRO A 6 0.73 -40.67 40.16
CA PRO A 6 0.80 -40.96 38.72
C PRO A 6 -0.40 -41.83 38.22
N PRO A 7 -0.49 -42.16 36.90
CA PRO A 7 -1.71 -42.63 36.25
C PRO A 7 -1.82 -44.16 36.18
N GLY A 8 -3.04 -44.67 35.99
CA GLY A 8 -3.33 -46.06 35.66
C GLY A 8 -4.04 -46.16 34.31
N GLU A 9 -3.46 -46.97 33.42
CA GLU A 9 -4.10 -47.62 32.26
C GLU A 9 -5.24 -48.53 32.78
N ASN A 10 -6.24 -49.03 32.06
CA ASN A 10 -6.45 -49.48 30.67
C ASN A 10 -7.97 -49.89 30.62
N PRO A 11 -8.50 -50.77 29.74
CA PRO A 11 -8.53 -50.91 28.29
C PRO A 11 -10.01 -50.95 27.76
N PHE A 12 -10.20 -51.19 26.45
CA PHE A 12 -11.49 -51.43 25.74
C PHE A 12 -12.37 -50.17 25.51
N GLY A 13 -12.96 -49.94 24.35
CA GLY A 13 -13.10 -50.74 23.16
C GLY A 13 -13.65 -49.88 22.03
N ASN A 14 -13.22 -50.25 20.84
CA ASN A 14 -13.53 -49.61 19.57
C ASN A 14 -14.95 -49.98 19.12
N GLN A 15 -15.59 -49.03 18.41
CA GLN A 15 -16.51 -49.18 17.28
C GLN A 15 -17.99 -48.76 17.39
N PRO A 16 -18.54 -48.23 16.27
CA PRO A 16 -19.76 -47.43 16.21
C PRO A 16 -20.95 -48.26 15.70
N ASN A 17 -22.17 -47.70 15.75
CA ASN A 17 -23.20 -48.14 14.82
C ASN A 17 -24.09 -46.97 14.35
N PRO A 18 -24.55 -46.99 13.09
CA PRO A 18 -25.25 -45.89 12.42
C PRO A 18 -26.78 -46.13 12.35
N SER A 19 -27.45 -45.22 11.63
CA SER A 19 -28.75 -45.36 10.92
C SER A 19 -29.96 -44.63 11.54
N GLN A 20 -30.49 -43.73 10.70
CA GLN A 20 -31.73 -42.94 10.69
C GLN A 20 -33.04 -43.80 10.77
N PRO A 21 -34.23 -43.27 10.40
CA PRO A 21 -35.03 -42.13 10.91
C PRO A 21 -36.48 -42.56 11.26
N GLU A 22 -37.34 -41.72 11.85
CA GLU A 22 -38.80 -41.74 11.56
C GLU A 22 -39.59 -40.52 12.07
N ASN A 23 -40.74 -40.31 11.43
CA ASN A 23 -41.54 -39.09 11.25
C ASN A 23 -42.64 -38.81 12.30
N GLN A 24 -42.89 -37.50 12.56
CA GLN A 24 -44.20 -36.78 12.72
C GLN A 24 -45.17 -37.09 13.89
N PRO A 25 -46.23 -36.26 14.19
CA PRO A 25 -46.54 -34.83 13.90
C PRO A 25 -47.18 -34.03 15.10
N THR A 26 -47.68 -32.80 14.82
CA THR A 26 -48.68 -31.93 15.55
C THR A 26 -48.20 -31.13 16.79
N GLN A 27 -48.62 -29.89 17.13
CA GLN A 27 -49.62 -28.90 16.65
C GLN A 27 -49.39 -27.52 17.37
N GLN A 28 -49.56 -26.38 16.66
CA GLN A 28 -50.26 -25.11 17.00
C GLN A 28 -50.22 -24.57 18.48
N SER A 29 -49.69 -23.38 18.82
CA SER A 29 -50.16 -21.96 18.67
C SER A 29 -49.96 -21.23 20.04
N PRO A 30 -50.14 -19.89 20.26
CA PRO A 30 -50.17 -18.69 19.38
C PRO A 30 -49.33 -17.48 19.89
N GLU A 31 -49.34 -16.38 19.10
CA GLU A 31 -48.90 -15.01 19.41
C GLU A 31 -49.66 -14.31 20.56
N PRO A 32 -49.23 -13.09 20.95
CA PRO A 32 -50.17 -11.98 20.83
C PRO A 32 -49.57 -10.68 20.25
N SER A 33 -50.44 -9.94 19.55
CA SER A 33 -50.27 -8.57 19.05
C SER A 33 -51.36 -7.65 19.65
N GLN A 34 -51.02 -6.38 19.92
CA GLN A 34 -51.89 -5.18 19.96
C GLN A 34 -51.01 -3.94 20.28
N GLN A 35 -50.82 -3.00 19.34
CA GLN A 35 -51.61 -1.79 19.05
C GLN A 35 -51.45 -0.62 20.05
N ALA A 36 -50.90 0.49 19.56
CA ALA A 36 -51.32 1.86 19.91
C ALA A 36 -50.97 2.83 18.77
N GLN A 37 -51.94 3.66 18.37
CA GLN A 37 -51.90 4.66 17.30
C GLN A 37 -51.76 6.09 17.87
N HIS A 38 -50.89 6.91 17.22
CA HIS A 38 -50.99 8.33 16.80
C HIS A 38 -51.69 9.44 17.64
N PRO A 39 -51.24 10.73 17.60
CA PRO A 39 -51.30 11.58 16.39
C PRO A 39 -50.16 12.62 16.18
N PRO A 40 -50.18 13.38 15.05
CA PRO A 40 -49.07 14.21 14.55
C PRO A 40 -49.24 15.71 14.85
N ALA A 41 -48.19 16.52 14.64
CA ALA A 41 -48.28 17.98 14.61
C ALA A 41 -47.54 18.56 13.39
N GLN A 42 -48.25 19.45 12.69
CA GLN A 42 -47.86 20.24 11.53
C GLN A 42 -47.17 21.55 11.94
N ASP A 43 -46.42 22.11 10.98
CA ASP A 43 -46.17 23.52 10.67
C ASP A 43 -45.82 24.53 11.78
N SER A 44 -44.61 25.12 11.68
CA SER A 44 -44.46 26.53 11.26
C SER A 44 -42.99 26.98 11.34
N ASP A 45 -42.41 27.33 10.20
CA ASP A 45 -41.41 28.41 10.08
C ASP A 45 -42.21 29.75 10.13
N PRO A 46 -41.70 30.88 10.69
CA PRO A 46 -40.77 31.66 9.88
C PRO A 46 -39.74 32.55 10.62
N ALA A 47 -38.70 32.90 9.85
CA ALA A 47 -38.05 34.22 9.75
C ALA A 47 -36.93 34.63 10.74
N GLN A 48 -35.73 34.78 10.14
CA GLN A 48 -34.89 35.98 10.10
C GLN A 48 -34.72 36.81 11.39
N GLN A 49 -33.48 36.89 11.90
CA GLN A 49 -32.67 38.12 11.98
C GLN A 49 -31.40 37.91 12.85
N SER A 50 -30.24 38.08 12.22
CA SER A 50 -29.03 38.66 12.83
C SER A 50 -28.85 40.06 12.21
N PRO A 51 -28.03 41.01 12.71
CA PRO A 51 -27.12 40.97 13.86
C PRO A 51 -27.20 42.22 14.77
N GLN A 52 -26.57 42.21 15.96
CA GLN A 52 -26.13 43.44 16.61
C GLN A 52 -24.91 43.23 17.52
N GLN A 53 -23.93 44.11 17.33
CA GLN A 53 -22.72 44.30 18.15
C GLN A 53 -23.08 44.72 19.59
N PRO A 54 -22.09 44.77 20.49
CA PRO A 54 -21.89 46.02 21.21
C PRO A 54 -20.46 46.55 21.15
N GLN A 55 -20.41 47.88 21.08
CA GLN A 55 -19.25 48.75 21.18
C GLN A 55 -18.67 48.81 22.60
N GLN A 56 -17.43 49.29 22.60
CA GLN A 56 -16.54 49.69 23.70
C GLN A 56 -17.18 50.55 24.80
N SER A 57 -16.62 50.43 26.01
CA SER A 57 -16.45 51.58 26.91
C SER A 57 -15.08 51.53 27.59
N GLN A 58 -14.46 52.72 27.65
CA GLN A 58 -13.13 53.05 28.15
C GLN A 58 -13.17 53.39 29.65
N GLN A 59 -12.04 53.18 30.34
CA GLN A 59 -11.40 54.02 31.38
C GLN A 59 -10.20 53.19 31.92
N ASN A 60 -8.93 53.44 31.62
CA ASN A 60 -8.01 54.59 31.69
C ASN A 60 -7.37 54.79 33.08
N THR A 61 -6.05 55.11 33.06
CA THR A 61 -5.06 55.45 34.12
C THR A 61 -4.29 54.27 34.74
N GLY A 62 -2.96 54.26 34.87
CA GLY A 62 -1.82 55.06 34.37
C GLY A 62 -0.53 54.30 34.78
N GLY A 63 0.70 54.51 34.33
CA GLY A 63 1.40 55.47 33.50
C GLY A 63 2.87 55.41 33.98
N GLU A 64 3.84 55.21 33.10
CA GLU A 64 5.22 55.72 33.24
C GLU A 64 5.97 55.63 31.89
N GLN A 65 6.80 56.63 31.62
CA GLN A 65 7.14 57.21 30.32
C GLN A 65 8.59 56.93 29.87
N LEU A 66 8.74 56.65 28.56
CA LEU A 66 9.69 57.20 27.54
C LEU A 66 11.24 57.10 27.76
N PRO A 67 12.11 57.32 26.72
CA PRO A 67 11.84 57.71 25.31
C PRO A 67 12.57 56.90 24.21
N ALA A 68 12.14 57.15 22.96
CA ALA A 68 12.81 56.83 21.71
C ALA A 68 13.84 57.91 21.30
N VAL A 69 14.89 57.53 20.55
CA VAL A 69 15.83 58.45 19.89
C VAL A 69 16.03 58.02 18.43
N ALA A 70 16.03 59.02 17.54
CA ALA A 70 16.15 58.98 16.09
C ALA A 70 17.63 58.83 15.61
N PRO A 71 17.90 58.65 14.29
CA PRO A 71 19.17 58.14 13.77
C PRO A 71 20.20 59.24 13.43
N GLN A 72 21.49 58.88 13.40
CA GLN A 72 22.58 59.74 12.92
C GLN A 72 23.40 59.10 11.79
N HIS A 73 23.71 59.94 10.80
CA HIS A 73 24.59 59.74 9.64
C HIS A 73 26.08 60.03 9.98
N GLN A 74 27.01 59.35 9.28
CA GLN A 74 28.32 59.81 8.76
C GLN A 74 28.86 58.72 7.78
N GLN A 75 28.92 58.94 6.44
CA GLN A 75 30.05 59.44 5.59
C GLN A 75 31.37 58.65 5.78
N GLN A 76 32.22 58.25 4.82
CA GLN A 76 32.41 58.25 3.34
C GLN A 76 33.60 57.26 3.07
N GLN A 77 33.73 56.51 1.97
CA GLN A 77 34.48 56.81 0.72
C GLN A 77 34.38 55.55 -0.21
N GLN A 78 33.82 55.64 -1.44
CA GLN A 78 34.48 55.83 -2.77
C GLN A 78 35.48 54.72 -3.17
N ASN A 79 35.24 53.93 -4.23
CA ASN A 79 35.45 54.34 -5.63
C ASN A 79 34.50 53.67 -6.67
N ALA A 80 34.24 54.45 -7.73
CA ALA A 80 33.42 54.19 -8.93
C ALA A 80 34.06 53.20 -9.93
N VAL A 81 33.35 52.69 -10.96
CA VAL A 81 33.26 53.32 -12.30
C VAL A 81 31.89 53.08 -12.97
N GLN A 82 31.41 54.13 -13.66
CA GLN A 82 30.16 54.30 -14.41
C GLN A 82 30.16 53.66 -15.81
N ALA A 83 28.96 53.34 -16.33
CA ALA A 83 28.57 53.70 -17.70
C ALA A 83 27.04 53.73 -17.86
N THR A 84 26.56 54.78 -18.52
CA THR A 84 25.17 55.22 -18.74
C THR A 84 24.52 54.59 -19.99
N PRO A 85 23.18 54.71 -20.17
CA PRO A 85 22.36 53.98 -21.14
C PRO A 85 21.92 54.83 -22.35
N GLN A 86 21.47 54.19 -23.44
CA GLN A 86 20.40 54.68 -24.33
C GLN A 86 20.03 53.66 -25.44
N GLY A 87 18.72 53.49 -25.68
CA GLY A 87 18.16 53.32 -27.04
C GLY A 87 17.57 51.96 -27.47
N GLY A 88 16.23 51.87 -27.49
CA GLY A 88 15.49 51.53 -28.72
C GLY A 88 15.17 50.08 -29.12
N GLN A 89 13.90 49.70 -28.90
CA GLN A 89 12.96 49.01 -29.81
C GLN A 89 13.12 47.53 -30.24
N GLN A 90 12.01 46.81 -30.00
CA GLN A 90 11.44 45.60 -30.61
C GLN A 90 12.05 45.10 -31.94
N SER A 91 12.48 43.83 -31.97
CA SER A 91 12.10 42.82 -32.98
C SER A 91 12.89 41.51 -32.74
N GLY A 92 12.31 40.36 -33.09
CA GLY A 92 13.08 39.15 -33.40
C GLY A 92 13.30 38.11 -32.28
N LEU A 93 12.24 37.40 -31.88
CA LEU A 93 12.36 36.03 -31.36
C LEU A 93 12.40 35.05 -32.55
N VAL A 94 13.52 35.02 -33.28
CA VAL A 94 13.89 33.93 -34.19
C VAL A 94 15.43 33.85 -34.15
N GLU A 95 15.96 32.63 -34.09
CA GLU A 95 17.39 32.26 -34.12
C GLU A 95 18.11 32.07 -32.76
N ALA A 96 17.71 31.02 -32.06
CA ALA A 96 18.66 30.13 -31.38
C ALA A 96 18.15 28.67 -31.46
N SER A 97 17.76 28.27 -32.68
CA SER A 97 17.33 26.91 -33.01
C SER A 97 18.42 26.24 -33.85
N GLN A 98 19.61 26.02 -33.29
CA GLN A 98 20.59 25.09 -33.83
C GLN A 98 21.67 24.83 -32.77
N GLN A 99 21.95 23.54 -32.56
CA GLN A 99 22.96 22.99 -31.63
C GLN A 99 22.53 22.82 -30.17
N SER A 100 21.53 21.97 -29.95
CA SER A 100 21.63 20.95 -28.90
C SER A 100 20.95 19.68 -29.40
N GLY A 101 21.72 18.87 -30.12
CA GLY A 101 21.34 17.50 -30.46
C GLY A 101 21.29 16.68 -29.17
N LEU A 102 20.16 16.75 -28.46
CA LEU A 102 19.78 15.76 -27.48
C LEU A 102 19.73 14.41 -28.22
N LYS A 103 20.82 13.65 -28.10
CA LYS A 103 20.82 12.23 -28.41
C LYS A 103 19.69 11.63 -27.60
N GLN A 104 18.57 11.30 -28.27
CA GLN A 104 17.61 10.35 -27.75
C GLN A 104 18.42 9.14 -27.29
N PRO A 105 18.18 8.59 -26.09
CA PRO A 105 18.80 7.32 -25.72
C PRO A 105 18.27 6.28 -26.70
N SER A 106 19.02 6.04 -27.78
CA SER A 106 18.82 4.96 -28.73
C SER A 106 19.32 3.65 -28.09
N GLY A 107 18.81 3.34 -26.90
CA GLY A 107 18.79 1.98 -26.42
C GLY A 107 17.64 1.31 -27.13
N LYS A 108 17.93 0.44 -28.10
CA LYS A 108 16.92 -0.51 -28.60
C LYS A 108 16.46 -1.30 -27.38
N ILE A 109 15.29 -0.96 -26.83
CA ILE A 109 14.58 -1.89 -25.97
C ILE A 109 14.25 -3.04 -26.92
N GLU A 110 15.02 -4.12 -26.85
CA GLU A 110 14.58 -5.38 -27.42
C GLU A 110 13.27 -5.72 -26.72
N ASN A 111 12.15 -5.35 -27.33
CA ASN A 111 10.81 -5.71 -26.90
C ASN A 111 10.70 -7.23 -27.04
N LYS A 112 11.21 -7.96 -26.06
CA LYS A 112 11.06 -9.39 -25.97
C LYS A 112 9.58 -9.65 -25.74
N VAL A 113 8.86 -9.99 -26.81
CA VAL A 113 7.46 -10.37 -26.72
C VAL A 113 7.39 -11.67 -25.95
N LEU A 114 6.80 -11.65 -24.76
CA LEU A 114 6.52 -12.87 -24.01
C LEU A 114 5.25 -13.50 -24.57
N LYS A 115 5.38 -14.74 -25.02
CA LYS A 115 4.24 -15.55 -25.47
C LYS A 115 3.52 -16.11 -24.25
N TYR A 116 2.30 -15.63 -24.02
CA TYR A 116 1.40 -16.19 -23.02
C TYR A 116 0.43 -17.19 -23.63
N LEU A 117 0.18 -17.08 -24.94
CA LEU A 117 -0.65 -18.04 -25.66
C LEU A 117 0.21 -19.22 -26.13
N ASP A 118 -0.27 -20.45 -25.90
CA ASP A 118 0.35 -21.67 -26.43
C ASP A 118 0.51 -21.54 -27.96
N SER A 119 1.71 -21.86 -28.46
CA SER A 119 2.05 -21.88 -29.89
C SER A 119 1.07 -22.69 -30.75
N ASN A 120 0.40 -23.70 -30.17
CA ASN A 120 -0.63 -24.50 -30.85
C ASN A 120 -1.97 -23.76 -31.07
N LEU A 121 -2.10 -22.52 -30.57
CA LEU A 121 -3.28 -21.66 -30.69
C LEU A 121 -3.17 -20.64 -31.84
N ASN A 122 -2.12 -20.73 -32.63
CA ASN A 122 -1.85 -19.82 -33.74
C ASN A 122 -2.36 -20.34 -35.09
N THR A 123 -3.28 -21.32 -35.10
CA THR A 123 -3.91 -21.77 -36.33
C THR A 123 -4.94 -20.74 -36.83
N PRO A 124 -5.08 -20.53 -38.16
CA PRO A 124 -6.09 -19.63 -38.72
C PRO A 124 -7.50 -19.96 -38.23
N ASP A 125 -7.82 -21.25 -38.14
CA ASP A 125 -9.11 -21.75 -37.68
C ASP A 125 -9.39 -21.39 -36.22
N PHE A 126 -8.38 -21.50 -35.35
CA PHE A 126 -8.53 -21.11 -33.94
C PHE A 126 -8.79 -19.61 -33.79
N GLN A 127 -8.02 -18.78 -34.50
CA GLN A 127 -8.19 -17.32 -34.43
C GLN A 127 -9.54 -16.88 -35.01
N LYS A 128 -9.99 -17.51 -36.10
CA LYS A 128 -11.33 -17.29 -36.66
C LYS A 128 -12.41 -17.68 -35.66
N ALA A 129 -12.34 -18.90 -35.12
CA ALA A 129 -13.31 -19.40 -34.15
C ALA A 129 -13.36 -18.52 -32.89
N LYS A 130 -12.21 -18.08 -32.37
CA LYS A 130 -12.13 -17.16 -31.24
C LYS A 130 -12.85 -15.84 -31.51
N LYS A 131 -12.59 -15.22 -32.67
CA LYS A 131 -13.17 -13.93 -33.02
C LYS A 131 -14.69 -14.03 -33.21
N GLU A 132 -15.16 -15.07 -33.89
CA GLU A 132 -16.59 -15.34 -34.08
C GLU A 132 -17.29 -15.70 -32.75
N LEU A 133 -16.63 -16.49 -31.91
CA LEU A 133 -17.13 -16.86 -30.60
C LEU A 133 -17.38 -15.62 -29.75
N VAL A 134 -16.37 -14.76 -29.58
CA VAL A 134 -16.48 -13.54 -28.76
C VAL A 134 -17.58 -12.61 -29.29
N ALA A 135 -17.63 -12.40 -30.61
CA ALA A 135 -18.65 -11.54 -31.22
C ALA A 135 -20.07 -12.07 -30.97
N GLN A 136 -20.30 -13.37 -31.18
CA GLN A 136 -21.62 -13.97 -30.99
C GLN A 136 -21.98 -14.12 -29.51
N LEU A 137 -21.02 -14.36 -28.62
CA LEU A 137 -21.29 -14.52 -27.19
C LEU A 137 -21.88 -13.25 -26.58
N VAL A 138 -21.34 -12.09 -26.96
CA VAL A 138 -21.83 -10.78 -26.50
C VAL A 138 -23.29 -10.56 -26.91
N ASP A 139 -23.67 -10.99 -28.11
CA ASP A 139 -25.03 -10.83 -28.63
C ASP A 139 -26.02 -11.88 -28.05
N LYS A 140 -25.59 -13.13 -27.88
CA LYS A 140 -26.45 -14.23 -27.41
C LYS A 140 -26.71 -14.20 -25.91
N ILE A 141 -25.75 -13.68 -25.12
CA ILE A 141 -25.82 -13.75 -23.66
C ILE A 141 -26.34 -12.43 -23.08
N ASN A 142 -27.59 -12.44 -22.63
CA ASN A 142 -28.12 -11.35 -21.83
C ASN A 142 -27.54 -11.40 -20.41
N PHE A 143 -26.66 -10.45 -20.10
CA PHE A 143 -25.95 -10.35 -18.83
C PHE A 143 -26.90 -10.25 -17.62
N ASN A 144 -28.06 -9.61 -17.78
CA ASN A 144 -29.05 -9.47 -16.70
C ASN A 144 -29.65 -10.83 -16.31
N THR A 145 -29.92 -11.69 -17.28
CA THR A 145 -30.45 -13.04 -17.04
C THR A 145 -29.42 -13.92 -16.34
N LEU A 146 -28.13 -13.80 -16.69
CA LEU A 146 -27.05 -14.52 -16.03
C LEU A 146 -26.89 -14.16 -14.55
N GLN A 147 -27.07 -12.89 -14.18
CA GLN A 147 -26.91 -12.44 -12.79
C GLN A 147 -27.96 -13.04 -11.85
N THR A 148 -29.15 -13.40 -12.36
CA THR A 148 -30.22 -14.02 -11.56
C THR A 148 -29.95 -15.48 -11.20
N LEU A 149 -29.01 -16.14 -11.86
CA LEU A 149 -28.67 -17.53 -11.60
C LEU A 149 -27.69 -17.68 -10.41
N PRO A 150 -27.75 -18.81 -9.67
CA PRO A 150 -26.69 -19.20 -8.75
C PRO A 150 -25.33 -19.25 -9.44
N GLU A 151 -24.25 -18.89 -8.73
CA GLU A 151 -22.91 -18.73 -9.31
C GLU A 151 -22.41 -19.97 -10.06
N GLU A 152 -22.60 -21.15 -9.47
CA GLU A 152 -22.24 -22.45 -10.06
C GLU A 152 -22.93 -22.69 -11.43
N ASN A 153 -24.17 -22.24 -11.57
CA ASN A 153 -24.95 -22.43 -12.79
C ASN A 153 -24.57 -21.42 -13.88
N ARG A 154 -23.96 -20.28 -13.55
CA ARG A 154 -23.55 -19.26 -14.54
C ARG A 154 -22.45 -19.78 -15.44
N LYS A 155 -21.42 -20.39 -14.87
CA LYS A 155 -20.28 -20.95 -15.64
C LYS A 155 -20.76 -22.03 -16.61
N GLN A 156 -21.62 -22.91 -16.12
CA GLN A 156 -22.17 -24.00 -16.94
C GLN A 156 -23.01 -23.47 -18.11
N LYS A 157 -23.87 -22.49 -17.86
CA LYS A 157 -24.69 -21.83 -18.91
C LYS A 157 -23.84 -21.17 -20.00
N VAL A 158 -22.77 -20.47 -19.60
CA VAL A 158 -21.84 -19.83 -20.55
C VAL A 158 -21.09 -20.87 -21.37
N ARG A 159 -20.66 -21.97 -20.73
CA ARG A 159 -20.01 -23.08 -21.42
C ARG A 159 -20.91 -23.74 -22.46
N GLU A 160 -22.18 -24.00 -22.12
CA GLU A 160 -23.17 -24.55 -23.05
C GLU A 160 -23.40 -23.63 -24.26
N ALA A 161 -23.58 -22.33 -24.01
CA ALA A 161 -23.73 -21.36 -25.08
C ALA A 161 -22.49 -21.26 -25.98
N ALA A 162 -21.30 -21.29 -25.38
CA ALA A 162 -20.03 -21.30 -26.11
C ALA A 162 -19.89 -22.55 -26.98
N HIS A 163 -20.23 -23.72 -26.43
CA HIS A 163 -20.21 -24.99 -27.15
C HIS A 163 -21.13 -24.99 -28.36
N GLU A 164 -22.38 -24.51 -28.20
CA GLU A 164 -23.33 -24.36 -29.31
C GLU A 164 -22.78 -23.45 -30.41
N ILE A 165 -22.23 -22.28 -30.04
CA ILE A 165 -21.64 -21.34 -31.00
C ILE A 165 -20.47 -22.00 -31.74
N LEU A 166 -19.53 -22.62 -31.01
CA LEU A 166 -18.38 -23.31 -31.60
C LEU A 166 -18.78 -24.43 -32.53
N SER A 167 -19.84 -25.19 -32.21
CA SER A 167 -20.35 -26.26 -33.08
C SER A 167 -20.94 -25.77 -34.40
N SER A 168 -21.40 -24.50 -34.44
CA SER A 168 -21.93 -23.87 -35.64
C SER A 168 -20.84 -23.24 -36.53
N ILE A 169 -19.64 -23.03 -35.97
CA ILE A 169 -18.51 -22.43 -36.68
C ILE A 169 -17.82 -23.51 -37.50
N SER A 170 -17.69 -23.28 -38.81
CA SER A 170 -16.87 -24.12 -39.69
C SER A 170 -15.38 -23.82 -39.45
N ALA A 171 -14.80 -24.48 -38.44
CA ALA A 171 -13.39 -24.44 -38.07
C ALA A 171 -12.93 -25.83 -37.58
N ALA A 172 -11.76 -26.30 -38.04
CA ALA A 172 -11.22 -27.59 -37.61
C ALA A 172 -10.50 -27.45 -36.25
N LEU A 173 -11.27 -27.57 -35.16
CA LEU A 173 -10.77 -27.49 -33.80
C LEU A 173 -10.56 -28.88 -33.21
N ASN A 174 -9.42 -29.10 -32.54
CA ASN A 174 -9.22 -30.30 -31.72
C ASN A 174 -9.87 -30.13 -30.33
N ALA A 175 -10.01 -31.24 -29.59
CA ALA A 175 -10.67 -31.23 -28.29
C ALA A 175 -9.99 -30.31 -27.25
N HIS A 176 -8.68 -30.08 -27.35
CA HIS A 176 -7.96 -29.16 -26.46
C HIS A 176 -8.27 -27.70 -26.80
N GLN A 177 -8.26 -27.34 -28.09
CA GLN A 177 -8.60 -26.01 -28.58
C GLN A 177 -10.05 -25.64 -28.25
N LEU A 178 -10.99 -26.58 -28.39
CA LEU A 178 -12.40 -26.37 -28.04
C LEU A 178 -12.56 -26.03 -26.56
N ARG A 179 -11.95 -26.84 -25.67
CA ARG A 179 -11.98 -26.57 -24.22
C ARG A 179 -11.38 -25.21 -23.86
N LEU A 180 -10.27 -24.83 -24.49
CA LEU A 180 -9.65 -23.54 -24.23
C LEU A 180 -10.54 -22.36 -24.67
N LEU A 181 -11.24 -22.49 -25.80
CA LEU A 181 -12.19 -21.47 -26.26
C LEU A 181 -13.42 -21.37 -25.34
N GLU A 182 -13.91 -22.49 -24.82
CA GLU A 182 -14.97 -22.52 -23.82
C GLU A 182 -14.54 -21.84 -22.50
N GLU A 183 -13.30 -22.09 -22.04
CA GLU A 183 -12.72 -21.39 -20.88
C GLU A 183 -12.57 -19.89 -21.14
N GLN A 184 -12.05 -19.50 -22.31
CA GLN A 184 -11.95 -18.08 -22.70
C GLN A 184 -13.32 -17.41 -22.76
N ALA A 185 -14.37 -18.11 -23.21
CA ALA A 185 -15.73 -17.57 -23.20
C ALA A 185 -16.25 -17.32 -21.78
N ILE A 186 -15.91 -18.19 -20.83
CA ILE A 186 -16.20 -17.98 -19.40
C ILE A 186 -15.47 -16.73 -18.90
N ASP A 187 -14.19 -16.57 -19.21
CA ASP A 187 -13.41 -15.40 -18.80
C ASP A 187 -13.93 -14.11 -19.46
N GLU A 188 -14.41 -14.19 -20.70
CA GLU A 188 -14.96 -13.07 -21.45
C GLU A 188 -16.27 -12.55 -20.84
N ILE A 189 -17.10 -13.42 -20.29
CA ILE A 189 -18.40 -13.06 -19.71
C ILE A 189 -18.32 -12.85 -18.20
N LEU A 190 -17.73 -13.80 -17.49
CA LEU A 190 -17.71 -13.85 -16.03
C LEU A 190 -16.37 -13.40 -15.44
N GLY A 191 -15.28 -13.41 -16.21
CA GLY A 191 -13.95 -12.97 -15.77
C GLY A 191 -13.60 -11.55 -16.19
N PHE A 192 -12.30 -11.33 -16.41
CA PHE A 192 -11.70 -10.07 -16.85
C PHE A 192 -11.28 -10.12 -18.33
N GLY A 193 -11.89 -11.02 -19.11
CA GLY A 193 -11.63 -11.18 -20.54
C GLY A 193 -10.20 -11.65 -20.84
N PRO A 194 -9.54 -11.10 -21.87
CA PRO A 194 -8.28 -11.65 -22.36
C PRO A 194 -7.10 -11.53 -21.38
N ILE A 195 -7.21 -10.69 -20.34
CA ILE A 195 -6.16 -10.49 -19.34
C ILE A 195 -6.20 -11.48 -18.17
N GLU A 196 -7.21 -12.36 -18.10
CA GLU A 196 -7.35 -13.36 -17.02
C GLU A 196 -6.06 -14.19 -16.80
N PRO A 197 -5.38 -14.71 -17.85
CA PRO A 197 -4.14 -15.46 -17.66
C PRO A 197 -3.01 -14.63 -17.03
N LEU A 198 -2.94 -13.33 -17.33
CA LEU A 198 -1.96 -12.41 -16.73
C LEU A 198 -2.27 -12.15 -15.25
N LEU A 199 -3.56 -12.05 -14.91
CA LEU A 199 -4.00 -11.92 -13.51
C LEU A 199 -3.71 -13.19 -12.70
N GLN A 200 -3.71 -14.36 -13.32
CA GLN A 200 -3.39 -15.63 -12.65
C GLN A 200 -1.88 -15.91 -12.50
N ASP A 201 -1.01 -15.33 -13.34
CA ASP A 201 0.46 -15.53 -13.27
C ASP A 201 1.09 -14.80 -12.06
N ASN A 202 1.43 -15.53 -11.00
CA ASN A 202 2.00 -14.99 -9.75
C ASN A 202 3.36 -14.29 -9.92
N ASP A 203 4.08 -14.49 -11.02
CA ASP A 203 5.35 -13.82 -11.26
C ASP A 203 5.18 -12.38 -11.78
N ILE A 204 3.99 -12.04 -12.28
CA ILE A 204 3.66 -10.71 -12.76
C ILE A 204 3.34 -9.80 -11.57
N SER A 205 3.97 -8.62 -11.52
CA SER A 205 3.66 -7.59 -10.52
C SER A 205 2.70 -6.52 -11.02
N ASP A 206 2.82 -6.12 -12.28
CA ASP A 206 2.08 -5.01 -12.85
C ASP A 206 1.61 -5.37 -14.27
N ILE A 207 0.40 -4.98 -14.65
CA ILE A 207 -0.18 -5.11 -15.99
C ILE A 207 -0.55 -3.70 -16.44
N MET A 208 -0.08 -3.28 -17.62
CA MET A 208 -0.32 -1.96 -18.18
C MET A 208 -0.93 -2.11 -19.58
N ILE A 209 -2.16 -1.64 -19.76
CA ILE A 209 -2.86 -1.62 -21.03
C ILE A 209 -2.77 -0.20 -21.57
N ASN A 210 -1.93 0.00 -22.59
CA ASN A 210 -1.77 1.32 -23.21
C ASN A 210 -2.79 1.54 -24.34
N THR A 211 -3.25 0.45 -24.96
CA THR A 211 -4.39 0.42 -25.89
C THR A 211 -4.97 -0.98 -25.90
N ALA A 212 -6.13 -1.17 -26.52
CA ALA A 212 -6.70 -2.49 -26.80
C ALA A 212 -5.71 -3.49 -27.47
N LYS A 213 -4.64 -3.00 -28.13
CA LYS A 213 -3.65 -3.83 -28.84
C LYS A 213 -2.27 -3.89 -28.19
N ARG A 214 -2.01 -3.10 -27.14
CA ARG A 214 -0.69 -3.02 -26.50
C ARG A 214 -0.80 -3.22 -25.01
N ILE A 215 -0.54 -4.45 -24.57
CA ILE A 215 -0.56 -4.86 -23.17
C ILE A 215 0.86 -5.23 -22.74
N TYR A 216 1.35 -4.50 -21.75
CA TYR A 216 2.65 -4.70 -21.12
C TYR A 216 2.48 -5.34 -19.75
N ILE A 217 3.51 -6.06 -19.32
CA ILE A 217 3.60 -6.62 -17.98
C ILE A 217 4.97 -6.37 -17.36
N GLU A 218 5.03 -6.29 -16.04
CA GLU A 218 6.28 -6.35 -15.29
C GLU A 218 6.44 -7.74 -14.67
N LYS A 219 7.55 -8.42 -15.01
CA LYS A 219 7.95 -9.70 -14.43
C LYS A 219 9.38 -9.57 -13.91
N GLN A 220 9.58 -9.82 -12.62
CA GLN A 220 10.89 -9.69 -11.94
C GLN A 220 11.59 -8.34 -12.17
N GLY A 221 10.85 -7.22 -12.15
CA GLY A 221 11.41 -5.88 -12.32
C GLY A 221 11.76 -5.50 -13.76
N LYS A 222 11.38 -6.32 -14.75
CA LYS A 222 11.58 -6.08 -16.18
C LYS A 222 10.24 -5.99 -16.91
N LEU A 223 10.17 -5.08 -17.87
CA LEU A 223 8.98 -4.78 -18.65
C LEU A 223 8.96 -5.60 -19.94
N TYR A 224 7.82 -6.23 -20.24
CA TYR A 224 7.63 -7.08 -21.41
C TYR A 224 6.34 -6.73 -22.14
N LEU A 225 6.37 -6.75 -23.47
CA LEU A 225 5.15 -6.71 -24.29
C LEU A 225 4.57 -8.13 -24.39
N THR A 226 3.26 -8.27 -24.25
CA THR A 226 2.57 -9.56 -24.39
C THR A 226 1.99 -9.74 -25.79
N ASP A 227 1.63 -10.98 -26.14
CA ASP A 227 0.85 -11.32 -27.33
C ASP A 227 -0.67 -11.29 -27.10
N ILE A 228 -1.11 -10.94 -25.89
CA ILE A 228 -2.51 -10.80 -25.52
C ILE A 228 -3.03 -9.44 -26.00
N THR A 229 -4.22 -9.44 -26.60
CA THR A 229 -4.91 -8.23 -27.06
C THR A 229 -6.41 -8.33 -26.83
N PHE A 230 -7.06 -7.17 -26.67
CA PHE A 230 -8.51 -7.04 -26.76
C PHE A 230 -8.95 -7.02 -28.23
N LEU A 231 -10.23 -7.31 -28.47
CA LEU A 231 -10.81 -7.30 -29.81
C LEU A 231 -10.71 -5.90 -30.42
N ASP A 232 -11.17 -4.90 -29.67
CA ASP A 232 -11.15 -3.48 -29.99
C ASP A 232 -11.28 -2.65 -28.70
N GLU A 233 -11.37 -1.33 -28.87
CA GLU A 233 -11.55 -0.38 -27.77
C GLU A 233 -12.87 -0.56 -27.01
N ARG A 234 -13.95 -0.95 -27.71
CA ARG A 234 -15.26 -1.16 -27.07
C ARG A 234 -15.21 -2.37 -26.14
N HIS A 235 -14.53 -3.43 -26.55
CA HIS A 235 -14.29 -4.58 -25.71
C HIS A 235 -13.49 -4.19 -24.45
N LEU A 236 -12.37 -3.47 -24.58
CA LEU A 236 -11.61 -3.00 -23.43
C LEU A 236 -12.47 -2.17 -22.46
N LEU A 237 -13.24 -1.21 -22.98
CA LEU A 237 -14.14 -0.38 -22.18
C LEU A 237 -15.20 -1.22 -21.44
N GLY A 238 -15.77 -2.23 -22.08
CA GLY A 238 -16.71 -3.16 -21.44
C GLY A 238 -16.09 -3.93 -20.26
N VAL A 239 -14.83 -4.36 -20.39
CA VAL A 239 -14.09 -5.00 -19.30
C VAL A 239 -13.83 -4.01 -18.16
N ILE A 240 -13.40 -2.78 -18.47
CA ILE A 240 -13.17 -1.72 -17.49
C ILE A 240 -14.46 -1.45 -16.68
N GLN A 241 -15.59 -1.24 -17.36
CA GLN A 241 -16.88 -0.99 -16.71
C GLN A 241 -17.33 -2.16 -15.82
N ARG A 242 -17.07 -3.40 -16.24
CA ARG A 242 -17.36 -4.60 -15.45
C ARG A 242 -16.50 -4.71 -14.19
N ILE A 243 -15.21 -4.39 -14.27
CA ILE A 243 -14.31 -4.35 -13.09
C ILE A 243 -14.82 -3.30 -12.09
N VAL A 244 -15.10 -2.11 -12.60
CA VAL A 244 -15.46 -0.92 -11.80
C VAL A 244 -16.85 -1.07 -11.17
N SER A 245 -17.82 -1.66 -11.87
CA SER A 245 -19.16 -1.91 -11.34
C SER A 245 -19.18 -2.94 -10.20
N ARG A 246 -18.34 -3.98 -10.25
CA ARG A 246 -18.21 -4.97 -9.17
C ARG A 246 -17.78 -4.37 -7.83
N VAL A 247 -17.10 -3.22 -7.87
CA VAL A 247 -16.57 -2.54 -6.68
C VAL A 247 -17.39 -1.30 -6.30
N GLY A 248 -18.57 -1.13 -6.90
CA GLY A 248 -19.48 -0.02 -6.62
C GLY A 248 -18.99 1.34 -7.11
N ARG A 249 -18.09 1.37 -8.10
CA ARG A 249 -17.59 2.60 -8.73
C ARG A 249 -18.20 2.75 -10.14
N ARG A 250 -17.98 3.89 -10.78
CA ARG A 250 -18.41 4.19 -12.16
C ARG A 250 -17.29 4.85 -12.95
N VAL A 251 -17.29 4.63 -14.25
CA VAL A 251 -16.39 5.27 -15.22
C VAL A 251 -17.14 5.43 -16.53
N ASP A 252 -17.25 6.68 -16.98
CA ASP A 252 -18.02 7.11 -18.15
C ASP A 252 -17.48 8.45 -18.66
N GLU A 253 -18.07 9.00 -19.74
CA GLU A 253 -17.60 10.26 -20.32
C GLU A 253 -17.68 11.46 -19.34
N ALA A 254 -18.58 11.41 -18.35
CA ALA A 254 -18.68 12.44 -17.32
C ALA A 254 -17.61 12.26 -16.22
N ASN A 255 -17.22 11.01 -15.94
CA ASN A 255 -16.18 10.65 -14.97
C ASN A 255 -15.16 9.71 -15.61
N PRO A 256 -14.27 10.24 -16.48
CA PRO A 256 -13.39 9.44 -17.34
C PRO A 256 -12.20 8.81 -16.60
N MET A 257 -12.10 8.97 -15.28
CA MET A 257 -11.02 8.44 -14.44
C MET A 257 -11.58 7.63 -13.29
N VAL A 258 -10.92 6.53 -12.95
CA VAL A 258 -11.33 5.71 -11.82
C VAL A 258 -10.14 5.03 -11.15
N ASP A 259 -10.15 5.07 -9.81
CA ASP A 259 -9.31 4.27 -8.94
C ASP A 259 -10.18 3.28 -8.16
N ALA A 260 -9.77 2.02 -8.18
CA ALA A 260 -10.53 0.91 -7.63
C ALA A 260 -9.63 -0.18 -7.04
N ARG A 261 -10.24 -1.03 -6.22
CA ARG A 261 -9.61 -2.24 -5.69
C ARG A 261 -10.37 -3.46 -6.18
N MET A 262 -9.71 -4.29 -6.97
CA MET A 262 -10.28 -5.52 -7.52
C MET A 262 -10.59 -6.53 -6.41
N PRO A 263 -11.50 -7.51 -6.65
CA PRO A 263 -11.87 -8.51 -5.65
C PRO A 263 -10.69 -9.36 -5.11
N ASP A 264 -9.64 -9.54 -5.91
CA ASP A 264 -8.41 -10.25 -5.53
C ASP A 264 -7.46 -9.39 -4.66
N GLY A 265 -7.81 -8.12 -4.43
CA GLY A 265 -7.02 -7.15 -3.68
C GLY A 265 -6.11 -6.27 -4.55
N SER A 266 -6.01 -6.54 -5.85
CA SER A 266 -5.17 -5.79 -6.79
C SER A 266 -5.67 -4.35 -6.95
N ARG A 267 -4.74 -3.40 -7.12
CA ARG A 267 -5.09 -2.00 -7.40
C ARG A 267 -5.36 -1.84 -8.89
N PHE A 268 -6.45 -1.17 -9.23
CA PHE A 268 -6.87 -0.91 -10.60
C PHE A 268 -7.07 0.59 -10.79
N ASN A 269 -6.38 1.14 -11.78
CA ASN A 269 -6.57 2.50 -12.26
C ASN A 269 -6.94 2.45 -13.74
N ALA A 270 -7.93 3.24 -14.16
CA ALA A 270 -8.24 3.43 -15.57
C ALA A 270 -8.55 4.88 -15.91
N ILE A 271 -8.17 5.27 -17.13
CA ILE A 271 -8.48 6.56 -17.75
C ILE A 271 -9.03 6.26 -19.14
N ILE A 272 -10.19 6.83 -19.48
CA ILE A 272 -10.87 6.60 -20.75
C ILE A 272 -10.98 7.91 -21.57
N PRO A 273 -11.28 7.84 -22.88
CA PRO A 273 -11.57 9.03 -23.67
C PRO A 273 -12.69 9.88 -23.04
N PRO A 274 -12.64 11.22 -23.15
CA PRO A 274 -11.75 12.00 -24.00
C PRO A 274 -10.37 12.34 -23.39
N LEU A 275 -10.07 11.94 -22.15
CA LEU A 275 -8.79 12.28 -21.51
C LEU A 275 -7.62 11.47 -22.07
N SER A 276 -7.86 10.23 -22.47
CA SER A 276 -6.88 9.37 -23.12
C SER A 276 -7.09 9.35 -24.65
N LEU A 277 -6.25 10.09 -25.37
CA LEU A 277 -6.44 10.37 -26.80
C LEU A 277 -6.36 9.13 -27.69
N ASP A 278 -5.52 8.16 -27.33
CA ASP A 278 -5.26 6.95 -28.13
C ASP A 278 -6.15 5.74 -27.76
N GLY A 279 -7.13 5.94 -26.89
CA GLY A 279 -7.99 4.89 -26.32
C GLY A 279 -7.82 4.74 -24.81
N SER A 280 -8.51 3.78 -24.21
CA SER A 280 -8.51 3.58 -22.76
C SER A 280 -7.16 3.09 -22.25
N LEU A 281 -6.71 3.67 -21.15
CA LEU A 281 -5.49 3.32 -20.43
C LEU A 281 -5.85 2.62 -19.13
N VAL A 282 -5.16 1.52 -18.82
CA VAL A 282 -5.37 0.77 -17.57
C VAL A 282 -4.03 0.42 -16.94
N SER A 283 -3.93 0.61 -15.63
CA SER A 283 -2.81 0.11 -14.81
C SER A 283 -3.35 -0.78 -13.70
N ILE A 284 -2.90 -2.03 -13.66
CA ILE A 284 -3.22 -3.00 -12.61
C ILE A 284 -1.94 -3.34 -11.87
N ARG A 285 -1.88 -3.00 -10.58
CA ARG A 285 -0.83 -3.48 -9.70
C ARG A 285 -1.34 -4.68 -8.93
N LYS A 286 -0.80 -5.86 -9.24
CA LYS A 286 -1.26 -7.12 -8.67
C LYS A 286 -0.94 -7.19 -7.19
N PHE A 287 -1.91 -7.68 -6.43
CA PHE A 287 -1.69 -7.99 -5.02
C PHE A 287 -0.83 -9.25 -4.90
N LYS A 288 0.46 -9.07 -4.60
CA LYS A 288 1.38 -10.20 -4.40
C LYS A 288 1.01 -10.94 -3.12
N ARG A 289 0.67 -12.22 -3.25
CA ARG A 289 0.45 -13.13 -2.10
C ARG A 289 1.74 -13.67 -1.49
N ASN A 290 2.89 -13.43 -2.14
CA ASN A 290 4.13 -14.07 -1.74
C ASN A 290 4.75 -13.36 -0.53
N LYS A 291 4.76 -14.07 0.61
CA LYS A 291 5.29 -13.56 1.88
C LYS A 291 6.78 -13.88 1.95
N MET A 292 7.61 -12.85 1.98
CA MET A 292 9.05 -13.00 2.22
C MET A 292 9.29 -13.02 3.73
N PRO A 293 9.67 -14.16 4.34
CA PRO A 293 9.97 -14.22 5.76
C PRO A 293 11.25 -13.42 6.07
N LEU A 294 11.43 -13.01 7.33
CA LEU A 294 12.61 -12.24 7.73
C LEU A 294 13.91 -13.02 7.49
N SER A 295 13.91 -14.33 7.70
CA SER A 295 15.07 -15.22 7.46
C SER A 295 15.58 -15.18 6.00
N ALA A 296 14.69 -14.98 5.02
CA ALA A 296 15.07 -14.92 3.62
C ALA A 296 16.01 -13.74 3.31
N TYR A 297 15.98 -12.65 4.10
CA TYR A 297 16.90 -11.52 3.93
C TYR A 297 18.37 -11.92 4.20
N VAL A 298 18.63 -12.96 4.99
CA VAL A 298 19.98 -13.50 5.18
C VAL A 298 20.42 -14.25 3.93
N GLU A 299 19.54 -15.08 3.36
CA GLU A 299 19.79 -15.84 2.13
C GLU A 299 20.07 -14.92 0.93
N TYR A 300 19.35 -13.80 0.82
CA TYR A 300 19.57 -12.80 -0.23
C TYR A 300 20.75 -11.84 0.04
N GLN A 301 21.51 -12.07 1.12
CA GLN A 301 22.62 -11.20 1.53
C GLN A 301 22.17 -9.74 1.72
N SER A 302 20.93 -9.55 2.17
CA SER A 302 20.33 -8.25 2.49
C SER A 302 20.63 -7.81 3.92
N MET A 303 20.99 -8.74 4.81
CA MET A 303 21.45 -8.49 6.17
C MET A 303 22.30 -9.68 6.67
N SER A 304 23.02 -9.49 7.79
CA SER A 304 23.70 -10.59 8.48
C SER A 304 22.76 -11.40 9.38
N GLU A 305 23.18 -12.60 9.77
CA GLU A 305 22.47 -13.43 10.76
C GLU A 305 22.29 -12.72 12.12
N GLN A 306 23.29 -11.92 12.53
CA GLN A 306 23.21 -11.12 13.76
C GLN A 306 22.11 -10.05 13.67
N MET A 307 22.02 -9.37 12.52
CA MET A 307 20.96 -8.39 12.27
C MET A 307 19.58 -9.06 12.23
N TYR A 308 19.47 -10.25 11.64
CA TYR A 308 18.24 -11.05 11.65
C TYR A 308 17.74 -11.29 13.08
N ARG A 309 18.59 -11.86 13.94
CA ARG A 309 18.24 -12.16 15.33
C ARG A 309 17.90 -10.89 16.11
N PHE A 310 18.65 -9.82 15.91
CA PHE A 310 18.37 -8.53 16.55
C PHE A 310 16.99 -7.97 16.16
N LEU A 311 16.64 -8.01 14.86
CA LEU A 311 15.36 -7.51 14.35
C LEU A 311 14.16 -8.37 14.79
N GLU A 312 14.35 -9.68 14.90
CA GLU A 312 13.40 -10.58 15.54
C GLU A 312 13.16 -10.16 16.99
N LEU A 313 14.24 -9.90 17.75
CA LEU A 313 14.14 -9.45 19.14
C LEU A 313 13.43 -8.10 19.27
N CYS A 314 13.66 -7.14 18.36
CA CYS A 314 12.91 -5.88 18.33
C CYS A 314 11.39 -6.09 18.30
N SER A 315 10.93 -7.07 17.52
CA SER A 315 9.51 -7.42 17.45
C SER A 315 9.04 -8.09 18.74
N ASN A 316 9.78 -9.09 19.22
CA ASN A 316 9.44 -9.85 20.43
C ASN A 316 9.38 -9.01 21.71
N VAL A 317 10.29 -8.03 21.86
CA VAL A 317 10.35 -7.14 23.04
C VAL A 317 9.54 -5.86 22.85
N ARG A 318 8.66 -5.82 21.84
CA ARG A 318 7.74 -4.71 21.57
C ARG A 318 8.46 -3.36 21.44
N LEU A 319 9.50 -3.25 20.61
CA LEU A 319 10.10 -1.96 20.27
C LEU A 319 9.30 -1.25 19.19
N ASN A 320 9.20 0.08 19.30
CA ASN A 320 8.68 0.91 18.24
C ASN A 320 9.76 1.08 17.16
N VAL A 321 9.44 0.64 15.94
CA VAL A 321 10.38 0.57 14.81
C VAL A 321 9.89 1.42 13.65
N ILE A 322 10.78 2.27 13.13
CA ILE A 322 10.59 2.93 11.83
C ILE A 322 11.45 2.25 10.78
N VAL A 323 10.80 1.76 9.72
CA VAL A 323 11.48 1.23 8.53
C VAL A 323 11.61 2.36 7.50
N SER A 324 12.84 2.77 7.23
CA SER A 324 13.16 3.91 6.39
C SER A 324 13.87 3.50 5.09
N GLY A 325 13.69 4.25 4.01
CA GLY A 325 14.32 3.97 2.72
C GLY A 325 13.68 4.67 1.52
N GLY A 326 14.43 4.74 0.42
CA GLY A 326 13.97 5.31 -0.84
C GLY A 326 12.82 4.52 -1.50
N THR A 327 12.21 5.07 -2.55
CA THR A 327 11.20 4.36 -3.35
C THR A 327 11.75 3.03 -3.90
N GLY A 328 10.97 1.96 -3.78
CA GLY A 328 11.35 0.62 -4.29
C GLY A 328 12.43 -0.12 -3.48
N SER A 329 12.87 0.43 -2.34
CA SER A 329 13.84 -0.21 -1.43
C SER A 329 13.30 -1.44 -0.68
N GLY A 330 11.97 -1.62 -0.65
CA GLY A 330 11.33 -2.76 0.02
C GLY A 330 10.89 -2.52 1.46
N LYS A 331 10.65 -1.26 1.88
CA LYS A 331 10.21 -0.90 3.24
C LYS A 331 9.00 -1.70 3.72
N THR A 332 7.90 -1.68 2.97
CA THR A 332 6.66 -2.39 3.32
C THR A 332 6.89 -3.91 3.38
N THR A 333 7.76 -4.44 2.52
CA THR A 333 8.14 -5.86 2.53
C THR A 333 8.90 -6.22 3.81
N LEU A 334 9.87 -5.40 4.24
CA LEU A 334 10.59 -5.64 5.49
C LEU A 334 9.65 -5.48 6.70
N LEU A 335 8.81 -4.45 6.70
CA LEU A 335 7.83 -4.26 7.77
C LEU A 335 6.89 -5.47 7.88
N ASN A 336 6.44 -6.02 6.76
CA ASN A 336 5.62 -7.23 6.73
C ASN A 336 6.41 -8.46 7.26
N ALA A 337 7.69 -8.58 6.93
CA ALA A 337 8.55 -9.64 7.45
C ALA A 337 8.77 -9.53 8.97
N LEU A 338 9.05 -8.33 9.47
CA LEU A 338 9.19 -8.03 10.91
C LEU A 338 7.89 -8.35 11.67
N SER A 339 6.74 -7.99 11.08
CA SER A 339 5.44 -8.29 11.68
C SER A 339 5.18 -9.79 11.87
N GLY A 340 5.92 -10.66 11.16
CA GLY A 340 5.90 -12.10 11.35
C GLY A 340 6.45 -12.58 12.71
N HIS A 341 7.13 -11.73 13.47
CA HIS A 341 7.66 -12.04 14.80
C HIS A 341 6.89 -11.32 15.92
N ILE A 342 5.67 -10.84 15.62
CA ILE A 342 4.72 -10.38 16.66
C ILE A 342 4.05 -11.61 17.28
N ASP A 343 3.92 -11.61 18.61
CA ASP A 343 3.28 -12.69 19.36
C ASP A 343 1.81 -12.89 18.92
N GLU A 344 1.37 -14.15 18.85
CA GLU A 344 0.03 -14.51 18.33
C GLU A 344 -1.12 -13.99 19.21
N GLY A 345 -0.86 -13.71 20.49
CA GLY A 345 -1.84 -13.16 21.43
C GLY A 345 -2.07 -11.67 21.27
N GLU A 346 -1.24 -10.96 20.49
CA GLU A 346 -1.34 -9.52 20.32
C GLU A 346 -2.43 -9.11 19.33
N ARG A 347 -3.21 -8.10 19.69
CA ARG A 347 -4.19 -7.47 18.81
C ARG A 347 -3.53 -6.38 18.00
N VAL A 348 -3.35 -6.64 16.70
CA VAL A 348 -2.65 -5.74 15.78
C VAL A 348 -3.64 -5.04 14.85
N ILE A 349 -3.53 -3.72 14.76
CA ILE A 349 -4.31 -2.93 13.79
C ILE A 349 -3.36 -2.41 12.72
N THR A 350 -3.61 -2.76 11.45
CA THR A 350 -2.89 -2.17 10.32
C THR A 350 -3.70 -1.03 9.72
N ILE A 351 -3.03 0.05 9.33
CA ILE A 351 -3.63 1.20 8.66
C ILE A 351 -2.79 1.49 7.41
N GLU A 352 -3.41 1.48 6.24
CA GLU A 352 -2.72 1.65 4.97
C GLU A 352 -3.55 2.48 4.00
N ASP A 353 -2.91 3.19 3.06
CA ASP A 353 -3.67 3.83 1.97
C ASP A 353 -4.32 2.80 1.05
N ALA A 354 -3.63 1.70 0.84
CA ALA A 354 -4.24 0.50 0.29
C ALA A 354 -3.50 -0.72 0.81
N ALA A 355 -4.25 -1.67 1.35
CA ALA A 355 -3.69 -2.71 2.20
C ALA A 355 -2.72 -3.62 1.44
N GLU A 356 -1.44 -3.53 1.74
CA GLU A 356 -0.34 -4.37 1.25
C GLU A 356 0.11 -5.38 2.31
N LEU A 357 -0.04 -5.04 3.60
CA LEU A 357 0.39 -5.89 4.71
C LEU A 357 -0.49 -7.15 4.85
N GLN A 358 0.19 -8.26 5.16
CA GLN A 358 -0.38 -9.61 5.27
C GLN A 358 0.18 -10.34 6.50
N LEU A 359 -0.19 -9.84 7.66
CA LEU A 359 0.14 -10.45 8.95
C LEU A 359 -0.49 -11.84 9.09
N HIS A 360 0.12 -12.69 9.91
CA HIS A 360 -0.31 -14.07 10.13
C HIS A 360 -1.03 -14.27 11.47
N GLN A 361 -0.89 -13.31 12.39
CA GLN A 361 -1.49 -13.39 13.72
C GLN A 361 -3.02 -13.50 13.62
N PRO A 362 -3.66 -14.23 14.55
CA PRO A 362 -5.11 -14.42 14.53
C PRO A 362 -5.90 -13.12 14.79
N HIS A 363 -5.32 -12.18 15.55
CA HIS A 363 -5.99 -10.94 15.97
C HIS A 363 -5.54 -9.71 15.16
N VAL A 364 -5.62 -9.80 13.83
CA VAL A 364 -5.28 -8.71 12.91
C VAL A 364 -6.54 -8.00 12.40
N LEU A 365 -6.58 -6.68 12.55
CA LEU A 365 -7.65 -5.83 12.01
C LEU A 365 -7.05 -4.88 10.99
N ARG A 366 -7.53 -4.98 9.75
CA ARG A 366 -6.99 -4.23 8.61
C ARG A 366 -7.89 -3.05 8.31
N LEU A 367 -7.34 -1.84 8.39
CA LEU A 367 -8.01 -0.59 8.06
C LEU A 367 -7.35 0.02 6.82
N GLU A 368 -8.18 0.60 5.96
CA GLU A 368 -7.76 1.24 4.72
C GLU A 368 -8.34 2.64 4.64
N THR A 369 -7.55 3.60 4.14
CA THR A 369 -8.08 4.94 3.87
C THR A 369 -9.12 4.91 2.76
N ARG A 370 -9.92 5.95 2.70
CA ARG A 370 -10.89 6.11 1.62
C ARG A 370 -10.68 7.48 0.99
N PRO A 371 -10.30 7.57 -0.29
CA PRO A 371 -10.26 8.86 -0.97
C PRO A 371 -11.67 9.46 -1.03
N PRO A 372 -11.79 10.79 -1.18
CA PRO A 372 -13.09 11.42 -1.37
C PRO A 372 -13.83 10.82 -2.57
N SER A 373 -15.16 10.89 -2.55
CA SER A 373 -16.01 10.62 -3.72
C SER A 373 -15.74 11.65 -4.82
N LEU A 374 -16.29 11.40 -6.01
CA LEU A 374 -16.20 12.34 -7.14
C LEU A 374 -16.80 13.72 -6.78
N GLU A 375 -17.78 13.75 -5.88
CA GLU A 375 -18.36 14.97 -5.31
C GLU A 375 -17.55 15.57 -4.15
N GLY A 376 -16.34 15.08 -3.89
CA GLY A 376 -15.44 15.56 -2.84
C GLY A 376 -15.85 15.16 -1.42
N ARG A 377 -16.69 14.13 -1.25
CA ARG A 377 -17.27 13.77 0.07
C ARG A 377 -16.78 12.42 0.59
N GLY A 378 -16.86 12.26 1.91
CA GLY A 378 -16.64 10.95 2.54
C GLY A 378 -15.19 10.47 2.53
N GLU A 379 -14.21 11.37 2.39
CA GLU A 379 -12.81 11.04 2.63
C GLU A 379 -12.62 10.50 4.06
N ILE A 380 -11.79 9.45 4.17
CA ILE A 380 -11.33 8.88 5.44
C ILE A 380 -9.80 8.83 5.39
N THR A 381 -9.14 9.69 6.15
CA THR A 381 -7.68 9.85 6.14
C THR A 381 -6.99 8.87 7.10
N GLN A 382 -5.67 8.66 6.91
CA GLN A 382 -4.86 7.84 7.83
C GLN A 382 -4.98 8.36 9.26
N ARG A 383 -4.90 9.68 9.45
CA ARG A 383 -5.01 10.32 10.75
C ARG A 383 -6.32 9.99 11.47
N GLN A 384 -7.44 10.01 10.76
CA GLN A 384 -8.74 9.62 11.32
C GLN A 384 -8.75 8.14 11.74
N LEU A 385 -8.16 7.26 10.93
CA LEU A 385 -8.05 5.84 11.26
C LEU A 385 -7.15 5.58 12.47
N VAL A 386 -6.00 6.28 12.60
CA VAL A 386 -5.11 6.16 13.76
C VAL A 386 -5.86 6.55 15.04
N LYS A 387 -6.55 7.70 15.03
CA LYS A 387 -7.37 8.15 16.17
C LYS A 387 -8.50 7.18 16.51
N ASN A 388 -9.11 6.55 15.51
CA ASN A 388 -10.13 5.53 15.72
C ASN A 388 -9.53 4.24 16.31
N ALA A 389 -8.38 3.81 15.80
CA ALA A 389 -7.68 2.60 16.23
C ALA A 389 -7.34 2.63 17.72
N LEU A 390 -6.97 3.79 18.28
CA LEU A 390 -6.74 3.96 19.72
C LEU A 390 -7.94 3.58 20.60
N ARG A 391 -9.17 3.57 20.07
CA ARG A 391 -10.38 3.15 20.78
C ARG A 391 -10.71 1.66 20.61
N MET A 392 -9.97 0.97 19.75
CA MET A 392 -10.20 -0.43 19.39
C MET A 392 -9.38 -1.40 20.26
N ARG A 393 -8.77 -0.89 21.34
CA ARG A 393 -7.86 -1.62 22.25
C ARG A 393 -6.77 -2.38 21.49
N PRO A 394 -5.93 -1.71 20.68
CA PRO A 394 -4.79 -2.38 20.05
C PRO A 394 -3.69 -2.67 21.09
N ASP A 395 -2.97 -3.76 20.90
CA ASP A 395 -1.62 -3.89 21.47
C ASP A 395 -0.62 -3.11 20.61
N ARG A 396 -0.77 -3.19 19.27
CA ARG A 396 0.08 -2.51 18.29
C ARG A 396 -0.72 -1.82 17.21
N ILE A 397 -0.21 -0.67 16.77
CA ILE A 397 -0.65 0.00 15.54
C ILE A 397 0.48 -0.07 14.53
N ILE A 398 0.18 -0.59 13.34
CA ILE A 398 1.12 -0.66 12.24
C ILE A 398 0.62 0.25 11.13
N LEU A 399 1.42 1.26 10.78
CA LEU A 399 1.10 2.19 9.71
C LEU A 399 1.92 1.84 8.45
N GLY A 400 1.25 1.62 7.33
CA GLY A 400 1.89 1.23 6.07
C GLY A 400 2.96 2.23 5.62
N GLU A 401 2.67 3.52 5.65
CA GLU A 401 3.65 4.58 5.37
C GLU A 401 3.19 5.92 5.95
N ILE A 402 4.07 6.59 6.69
CA ILE A 402 3.87 7.97 7.17
C ILE A 402 4.11 8.94 6.00
N ARG A 403 3.11 9.76 5.70
CA ARG A 403 3.06 10.72 4.59
C ARG A 403 2.68 12.14 5.00
N GLY A 404 2.06 12.32 6.16
CA GLY A 404 1.44 13.58 6.54
C GLY A 404 1.29 13.78 8.04
N ASP A 405 0.19 14.45 8.42
CA ASP A 405 -0.10 14.91 9.78
C ASP A 405 -0.52 13.79 10.73
N GLU A 406 -0.78 12.57 10.23
CA GLU A 406 -1.00 11.38 11.05
C GLU A 406 0.21 11.02 11.91
N VAL A 407 1.40 11.50 11.55
CA VAL A 407 2.65 11.27 12.29
C VAL A 407 2.54 11.65 13.76
N ILE A 408 1.78 12.70 14.11
CA ILE A 408 1.60 13.13 15.51
C ILE A 408 0.83 12.08 16.29
N ASP A 409 -0.26 11.57 15.71
CA ASP A 409 -1.10 10.57 16.34
C ASP A 409 -0.39 9.21 16.43
N VAL A 410 0.48 8.88 15.46
CA VAL A 410 1.38 7.71 15.52
C VAL A 410 2.39 7.83 16.67
N LEU A 411 3.10 8.97 16.75
CA LEU A 411 4.05 9.22 17.85
C LEU A 411 3.34 9.24 19.21
N SER A 412 2.10 9.73 19.26
CA SER A 412 1.27 9.67 20.46
C SER A 412 0.92 8.23 20.83
N ALA A 413 0.48 7.41 19.87
CA ALA A 413 0.18 5.99 20.09
C ALA A 413 1.39 5.25 20.68
N MET A 414 2.57 5.46 20.07
CA MET A 414 3.86 4.89 20.49
C MET A 414 4.28 5.30 21.90
N ASN A 415 3.88 6.50 22.36
CA ASN A 415 4.13 6.97 23.73
C ASN A 415 3.05 6.53 24.74
N THR A 416 1.87 6.09 24.29
CA THR A 416 0.68 5.89 25.15
C THR A 416 0.25 4.43 25.24
N GLY A 417 1.21 3.53 25.43
CA GLY A 417 0.94 2.13 25.77
C GLY A 417 0.63 1.21 24.58
N HIS A 418 0.86 1.68 23.34
CA HIS A 418 0.79 0.85 22.13
C HIS A 418 2.20 0.50 21.65
N ASP A 419 2.99 -0.04 22.57
CA ASP A 419 4.38 -0.39 22.31
C ASP A 419 4.50 -1.49 21.25
N GLY A 420 5.61 -1.51 20.52
CA GLY A 420 5.81 -2.46 19.43
C GLY A 420 5.18 -2.01 18.12
N SER A 421 4.67 -0.79 18.06
CA SER A 421 4.09 -0.17 16.86
C SER A 421 5.17 0.06 15.81
N MET A 422 4.81 -0.08 14.54
CA MET A 422 5.75 0.02 13.43
C MET A 422 5.20 0.90 12.33
N ALA A 423 6.08 1.62 11.64
CA ALA A 423 5.69 2.34 10.44
C ALA A 423 6.81 2.40 9.41
N THR A 424 6.45 2.64 8.14
CA THR A 424 7.45 3.01 7.14
C THR A 424 7.50 4.51 6.89
N ILE A 425 8.66 5.01 6.45
CA ILE A 425 8.81 6.40 6.01
C ILE A 425 9.83 6.50 4.88
N HIS A 426 9.58 7.36 3.90
CA HIS A 426 10.54 7.59 2.83
C HIS A 426 11.68 8.52 3.30
N SER A 427 12.91 8.02 3.35
CA SER A 427 14.08 8.88 3.57
C SER A 427 15.36 8.24 3.01
N ASN A 428 16.40 9.06 2.81
CA ASN A 428 17.65 8.61 2.21
C ASN A 428 18.64 8.04 3.23
N ASN A 429 18.51 8.42 4.51
CA ASN A 429 19.38 7.97 5.59
C ASN A 429 18.65 8.16 6.95
N PRO A 430 19.14 7.56 8.05
CA PRO A 430 18.47 7.67 9.35
C PRO A 430 18.31 9.09 9.91
N ARG A 431 19.25 10.00 9.64
CA ARG A 431 19.15 11.40 10.07
C ARG A 431 18.07 12.16 9.28
N ASP A 432 17.96 11.89 7.98
CA ASP A 432 16.89 12.40 7.13
C ASP A 432 15.53 11.86 7.57
N CYS A 433 15.46 10.61 8.06
CA CYS A 433 14.25 10.02 8.63
C CYS A 433 13.71 10.88 9.78
N LEU A 434 14.56 11.19 10.77
CA LEU A 434 14.18 12.06 11.91
C LEU A 434 13.78 13.47 11.44
N SER A 435 14.59 14.09 10.57
CA SER A 435 14.30 15.41 10.02
C SER A 435 12.97 15.44 9.25
N ARG A 436 12.64 14.34 8.55
CA ARG A 436 11.37 14.21 7.84
C ARG A 436 10.18 14.11 8.78
N ILE A 437 10.30 13.35 9.88
CA ILE A 437 9.27 13.32 10.92
C ILE A 437 9.05 14.74 11.48
N GLU A 438 10.12 15.48 11.77
CA GLU A 438 10.03 16.89 12.21
C GLU A 438 9.27 17.76 11.20
N ASN A 439 9.62 17.67 9.92
CA ASN A 439 8.99 18.44 8.85
C ASN A 439 7.50 18.10 8.66
N LEU A 440 7.13 16.81 8.73
CA LEU A 440 5.73 16.37 8.58
C LEU A 440 4.85 16.92 9.70
N VAL A 441 5.36 16.97 10.93
CA VAL A 441 4.67 17.63 12.05
C VAL A 441 4.54 19.12 11.80
N GLY A 442 5.59 19.77 11.30
CA GLY A 442 5.58 21.21 10.99
C GLY A 442 4.58 21.62 9.89
N MET A 443 4.17 20.67 9.03
CA MET A 443 3.12 20.86 8.02
C MET A 443 1.71 20.65 8.57
N SER A 444 1.57 20.11 9.78
CA SER A 444 0.27 19.89 10.41
C SER A 444 -0.32 21.21 10.96
N SER A 445 -1.62 21.20 11.25
CA SER A 445 -2.29 22.31 11.93
C SER A 445 -1.92 22.45 13.41
N VAL A 446 -1.07 21.56 13.95
CA VAL A 446 -0.70 21.53 15.36
C VAL A 446 0.59 22.31 15.56
N ASN A 447 0.52 23.40 16.32
CA ASN A 447 1.70 24.19 16.66
C ASN A 447 2.39 23.63 17.91
N LEU A 448 3.38 22.76 17.72
CA LEU A 448 4.22 22.22 18.79
C LEU A 448 5.60 22.88 18.78
N PRO A 449 6.11 23.38 19.92
CA PRO A 449 7.50 23.82 20.01
C PRO A 449 8.45 22.69 19.60
N ILE A 450 9.48 23.02 18.80
CA ILE A 450 10.40 22.01 18.25
C ILE A 450 11.08 21.16 19.32
N ALA A 451 11.38 21.74 20.49
CA ALA A 451 11.95 21.00 21.62
C ALA A 451 10.99 19.93 22.15
N SER A 452 9.70 20.24 22.26
CA SER A 452 8.66 19.29 22.68
C SER A 452 8.47 18.19 21.65
N LEU A 453 8.51 18.53 20.36
CA LEU A 453 8.43 17.55 19.28
C LEU A 453 9.62 16.58 19.33
N ARG A 454 10.85 17.09 19.41
CA ARG A 454 12.05 16.24 19.49
C ARG A 454 12.02 15.33 20.70
N TYR A 455 11.54 15.83 21.83
CA TYR A 455 11.32 15.00 23.02
C TYR A 455 10.28 13.89 22.76
N GLN A 456 9.15 14.20 22.12
CA GLN A 456 8.15 13.20 21.76
C GLN A 456 8.70 12.13 20.81
N ILE A 457 9.49 12.53 19.80
CA ILE A 457 10.14 11.59 18.87
C ILE A 457 11.12 10.67 19.62
N ALA A 458 12.01 11.26 20.43
CA ALA A 458 13.03 10.52 21.17
C ALA A 458 12.45 9.58 22.25
N SER A 459 11.27 9.91 22.78
CA SER A 459 10.52 9.05 23.71
C SER A 459 9.75 7.94 22.98
N ALA A 460 9.14 8.26 21.83
CA ALA A 460 8.28 7.32 21.10
C ALA A 460 9.07 6.21 20.42
N LEU A 461 10.17 6.56 19.76
CA LEU A 461 10.88 5.68 18.84
C LEU A 461 12.10 5.05 19.50
N GLN A 462 12.33 3.76 19.25
CA GLN A 462 13.53 3.07 19.75
C GLN A 462 14.48 2.68 18.63
N VAL A 463 13.98 2.23 17.46
CA VAL A 463 14.84 1.74 16.37
C VAL A 463 14.43 2.33 15.02
N ILE A 464 15.43 2.73 14.23
CA ILE A 464 15.28 3.04 12.80
C ILE A 464 16.06 2.00 12.01
N VAL A 465 15.39 1.34 11.05
CA VAL A 465 16.00 0.38 10.13
C VAL A 465 16.03 1.01 8.74
N GLN A 466 17.23 1.28 8.22
CA GLN A 466 17.41 1.91 6.91
C GLN A 466 17.65 0.86 5.83
N LEU A 467 16.83 0.88 4.78
CA LEU A 467 17.01 0.09 3.56
C LEU A 467 17.46 0.94 2.39
N GLU A 468 18.34 0.37 1.58
CA GLU A 468 18.75 0.94 0.31
C GLU A 468 18.70 -0.10 -0.81
N ARG A 469 18.32 0.34 -2.00
CA ARG A 469 18.51 -0.43 -3.24
C ARG A 469 19.88 -0.06 -3.78
N MET A 470 20.80 -1.01 -3.72
CA MET A 470 22.18 -0.84 -4.15
C MET A 470 22.30 -0.87 -5.67
N ARG A 471 23.47 -0.48 -6.19
CA ARG A 471 23.75 -0.41 -7.64
C ARG A 471 23.69 -1.75 -8.35
N ASP A 472 23.94 -2.84 -7.62
CA ASP A 472 23.78 -4.22 -8.08
C ASP A 472 22.30 -4.67 -8.13
N GLY A 473 21.37 -3.76 -7.83
CA GLY A 473 19.93 -4.01 -7.82
C GLY A 473 19.43 -4.71 -6.56
N ARG A 474 20.31 -5.22 -5.70
CA ARG A 474 19.95 -5.89 -4.45
C ARG A 474 19.52 -4.85 -3.40
N ARG A 475 18.61 -5.26 -2.53
CA ARG A 475 18.15 -4.45 -1.39
C ARG A 475 18.96 -4.87 -0.17
N ARG A 476 19.50 -3.92 0.59
CA ARG A 476 20.27 -4.19 1.81
C ARG A 476 19.82 -3.29 2.94
N ILE A 477 19.86 -3.80 4.17
CA ILE A 477 19.75 -2.99 5.37
C ILE A 477 21.11 -2.33 5.57
N THR A 478 21.18 -1.00 5.46
CA THR A 478 22.44 -0.26 5.58
C THR A 478 22.73 0.21 6.98
N HIS A 479 21.69 0.48 7.77
CA HIS A 479 21.82 0.94 9.15
C HIS A 479 20.70 0.37 10.01
N ILE A 480 21.04 -0.03 11.23
CA ILE A 480 20.10 -0.21 12.33
C ILE A 480 20.54 0.76 13.42
N GLU A 481 19.81 1.86 13.55
CA GLU A 481 20.07 2.92 14.52
C GLU A 481 19.15 2.74 15.73
N GLU A 482 19.71 2.88 16.92
CA GLU A 482 18.95 3.02 18.16
C GLU A 482 18.86 4.49 18.56
N ILE A 483 17.67 4.93 18.98
CA ILE A 483 17.48 6.26 19.54
C ILE A 483 17.77 6.21 21.05
N VAL A 484 18.77 6.97 21.47
CA VAL A 484 19.27 6.96 22.85
C VAL A 484 18.56 8.00 23.70
N GLY A 485 18.21 9.15 23.12
CA GLY A 485 17.50 10.21 23.83
C GLY A 485 17.67 11.58 23.17
N LEU A 486 17.68 12.62 24.01
CA LEU A 486 17.82 14.01 23.59
C LEU A 486 19.01 14.64 24.31
N GLU A 487 19.97 15.16 23.55
CA GLU A 487 21.15 15.86 24.08
C GLU A 487 21.23 17.26 23.48
N SER A 488 21.26 18.29 24.32
CA SER A 488 21.34 19.71 23.89
C SER A 488 20.30 20.09 22.82
N GLY A 489 19.11 19.50 22.88
CA GLY A 489 18.02 19.75 21.92
C GLY A 489 18.16 19.03 20.58
N VAL A 490 19.08 18.07 20.45
CA VAL A 490 19.28 17.20 19.28
C VAL A 490 18.97 15.76 19.67
N ILE A 491 18.24 15.04 18.81
CA ILE A 491 17.95 13.62 19.02
C ILE A 491 19.26 12.84 18.84
N SER A 492 19.69 12.14 19.89
CA SER A 492 20.92 11.34 19.91
C SER A 492 20.61 9.90 19.48
N THR A 493 21.39 9.38 18.54
CA THR A 493 21.27 8.00 18.04
C THR A 493 22.62 7.29 18.10
N GLN A 494 22.59 5.97 18.11
CA GLN A 494 23.77 5.12 17.99
C GLN A 494 23.56 4.03 16.94
N THR A 495 24.54 3.84 16.06
CA THR A 495 24.52 2.81 15.04
C THR A 495 24.88 1.46 15.67
N LEU A 496 23.92 0.54 15.75
CA LEU A 496 24.17 -0.82 16.24
C LEU A 496 24.75 -1.70 15.13
N PHE A 497 24.19 -1.58 13.93
CA PHE A 497 24.63 -2.31 12.75
C PHE A 497 24.75 -1.39 11.55
N GLY A 498 25.75 -1.63 10.70
CA GLY A 498 26.01 -0.91 9.47
C GLY A 498 26.31 -1.83 8.30
N TYR A 499 26.29 -1.30 7.07
CA TYR A 499 26.82 -1.97 5.88
C TYR A 499 27.87 -1.09 5.21
N ARG A 500 29.03 -1.67 4.90
CA ARG A 500 30.11 -1.01 4.20
C ARG A 500 30.38 -1.72 2.88
N ALA A 501 30.16 -1.02 1.78
CA ALA A 501 30.63 -1.48 0.47
C ALA A 501 32.16 -1.39 0.41
N THR A 502 32.81 -2.48 0.00
CA THR A 502 34.28 -2.58 -0.11
C THR A 502 34.77 -2.50 -1.55
N GLY A 503 33.90 -2.68 -2.53
CA GLY A 503 34.23 -2.56 -3.94
C GLY A 503 33.26 -3.31 -4.84
N LEU A 504 33.69 -3.55 -6.08
CA LEU A 504 33.03 -4.45 -7.02
C LEU A 504 33.95 -5.67 -7.24
N ASP A 505 33.39 -6.85 -7.42
CA ASP A 505 34.16 -8.01 -7.86
C ASP A 505 34.41 -8.02 -9.37
N GLU A 506 35.10 -9.06 -9.85
CA GLU A 506 35.46 -9.25 -11.26
C GLU A 506 34.24 -9.34 -12.20
N ASN A 507 33.06 -9.70 -11.67
CA ASN A 507 31.80 -9.78 -12.41
C ASN A 507 31.00 -8.47 -12.32
N GLY A 508 31.51 -7.45 -11.62
CA GLY A 508 30.83 -6.19 -11.38
C GLY A 508 29.74 -6.26 -10.31
N GLU A 509 29.70 -7.31 -9.48
CA GLU A 509 28.78 -7.39 -8.34
C GLU A 509 29.34 -6.60 -7.14
N LEU A 510 28.45 -5.96 -6.37
CA LEU A 510 28.84 -5.17 -5.20
C LEU A 510 29.28 -6.08 -4.06
N GLN A 511 30.55 -5.91 -3.66
CA GLN A 511 31.12 -6.53 -2.48
C GLN A 511 31.01 -5.57 -1.29
N GLY A 512 30.73 -6.13 -0.12
CA GLY A 512 30.64 -5.37 1.11
C GLY A 512 30.41 -6.26 2.32
N GLU A 513 30.48 -5.66 3.49
CA GLU A 513 30.38 -6.36 4.77
C GLU A 513 29.36 -5.69 5.68
N PHE A 514 28.66 -6.50 6.46
CA PHE A 514 27.82 -6.04 7.55
C PHE A 514 28.68 -5.88 8.80
N ILE A 515 28.57 -4.73 9.46
CA ILE A 515 29.36 -4.35 10.63
C ILE A 515 28.43 -4.37 11.83
N CYS A 516 28.84 -5.08 12.88
CA CYS A 516 28.28 -4.92 14.23
C CYS A 516 29.20 -4.00 15.03
N HIS A 517 28.68 -2.89 15.55
CA HIS A 517 29.51 -1.92 16.27
C HIS A 517 29.80 -2.32 17.73
N GLY A 518 29.12 -3.33 18.26
CA GLY A 518 29.38 -3.86 19.61
C GLY A 518 29.08 -2.87 20.73
N ILE A 519 28.15 -1.94 20.50
CA ILE A 519 27.75 -0.90 21.45
C ILE A 519 26.66 -1.45 22.36
N ARG A 520 26.74 -1.18 23.67
CA ARG A 520 25.70 -1.56 24.63
C ARG A 520 24.40 -0.79 24.32
N PRO A 521 23.29 -1.46 23.98
CA PRO A 521 22.09 -0.76 23.58
C PRO A 521 21.24 -0.35 24.78
N LYS A 522 20.55 0.79 24.66
CA LYS A 522 19.61 1.27 25.69
C LYS A 522 18.41 0.32 25.85
N MET A 523 18.02 -0.38 24.79
CA MET A 523 16.93 -1.35 24.77
C MET A 523 17.15 -2.57 25.68
N LEU A 524 18.36 -2.77 26.24
CA LEU A 524 18.62 -3.87 27.20
C LEU A 524 17.69 -3.85 28.40
N GLU A 525 17.33 -2.68 28.93
CA GLU A 525 16.39 -2.61 30.08
C GLU A 525 15.04 -3.24 29.73
N ARG A 526 14.56 -2.99 28.51
CA ARG A 526 13.33 -3.57 28.01
C ARG A 526 13.50 -5.03 27.67
N ALA A 527 14.59 -5.42 27.03
CA ALA A 527 14.90 -6.82 26.76
C ALA A 527 14.94 -7.64 28.05
N LYS A 528 15.49 -7.10 29.14
CA LYS A 528 15.50 -7.72 30.46
C LYS A 528 14.09 -7.93 31.02
N TYR A 529 13.20 -6.96 30.87
CA TYR A 529 11.79 -7.12 31.26
C TYR A 529 11.11 -8.30 30.54
N PHE A 530 11.45 -8.53 29.26
CA PHE A 530 10.97 -9.67 28.48
C PHE A 530 11.83 -10.95 28.64
N GLY A 531 12.84 -10.97 29.50
CA GLY A 531 13.73 -12.13 29.69
C GLY A 531 14.66 -12.41 28.50
N LYS A 532 14.93 -11.40 27.67
CA LYS A 532 15.70 -11.45 26.41
C LYS A 532 17.04 -10.72 26.45
N GLU A 533 17.50 -10.31 27.63
CA GLU A 533 18.76 -9.57 27.81
C GLU A 533 19.98 -10.29 27.22
N LYS A 534 20.11 -11.60 27.48
CA LYS A 534 21.22 -12.41 26.96
C LYS A 534 21.19 -12.49 25.43
N ASP A 535 20.02 -12.77 24.86
CA ASP A 535 19.83 -12.89 23.41
C ASP A 535 20.26 -11.59 22.69
N VAL A 536 19.95 -10.41 23.26
CA VAL A 536 20.38 -9.11 22.70
C VAL A 536 21.90 -8.93 22.79
N LEU A 537 22.53 -9.25 23.93
CA LEU A 537 23.98 -9.13 24.09
C LEU A 537 24.74 -10.05 23.14
N GLU A 538 24.25 -11.27 22.93
CA GLU A 538 24.82 -12.23 21.97
C GLU A 538 24.78 -11.69 20.54
N CYS A 539 23.68 -11.04 20.13
CA CYS A 539 23.58 -10.42 18.81
C CYS A 539 24.65 -9.34 18.56
N LEU A 540 25.13 -8.70 19.64
CA LEU A 540 26.08 -7.58 19.59
C LEU A 540 27.52 -8.01 19.91
N ASN A 541 27.80 -9.31 19.98
CA ASN A 541 29.10 -9.88 20.38
C ASN A 541 29.58 -9.39 21.76
N MET A 542 28.65 -9.17 22.68
CA MET A 542 28.94 -8.71 24.04
C MET A 542 28.81 -9.86 25.03
N SER A 543 29.72 -9.95 25.99
CA SER A 543 29.57 -10.83 27.15
C SER A 543 28.66 -10.20 28.21
N MET A 544 27.98 -11.03 29.00
CA MET A 544 27.18 -10.59 30.15
C MET A 544 28.00 -9.89 31.23
#